data_AF-A0A350RYN8-F1
#
_entry.id   AF-A0A350RYN8-F1
#
_cell.length_a   1.000
_cell.length_b   1.000
_cell.length_c   1.000
_cell.angle_alpha   90.00
_cell.angle_beta   90.00
_cell.angle_gamma   90.00
#
_symmetry.space_group_name_H-M   'P 1'
#
loop_
_entity.id
_entity.type
_entity.pdbx_description
1 polymer ?
#
loop_
_entity_poly.entity_id
_entity_poly.type
_entity_poly.pdbx_seq_one_letter_code
_entity_poly.pdbx_strand_id
1 'polypeptide(L)'
;MFYVRAFNHSLLHALKNLLPIVIVVAFFQIAILQQVPENLFSMVAGLFVVAIGVALFLQGLELSIFPLGKSLSNQFARRGSLVILLAFGFAMGFSAVIAEPALIAVAEQAQTISGGRIDSLTLRVLVALSVGCVVALGVFRTIFGYPIHWFMIVGYIIVVIVTWFAPEEIVGLAYDSGGVTTNVVTVPLIAALGIGLAASIRGRNPLIDGFGLVALAVMVPMVTVQVYGMLVYSGSAEAEGVPLSPDVGETKPSGVVGALLDLVTMIRDVLPIIITVLFFQYLVLRRKLPNPRKVIFGFTLVILGLYAFVIGLKMGLFPIGTSMAEQLTARDNYLYVYLFALMIGFATTMAEPALIAIGRQAEEAAGGTLNGNVIRILVAVGVAVGITIGVHRIITGDSIHYYIMGGYILVVGLTLIAPRYIIALAYDLGGVTTSEVTVPLVTALGIGLASSIDGRSILIDGFGLIAFASIFPIVTVMAYAIASQYLAEPRKETP
;
A
#
# COMPACT_ATOMS: atom_id res chain seq x y z
N MET A 1 15.57 28.02 10.97
CA MET A 1 14.34 27.99 11.78
C MET A 1 13.14 27.34 11.05
N PHE A 2 12.88 27.64 9.77
CA PHE A 2 11.76 27.05 9.01
C PHE A 2 11.81 25.52 8.91
N TYR A 3 12.95 24.94 8.51
CA TYR A 3 13.10 23.48 8.37
C TYR A 3 12.89 22.71 9.68
N VAL A 4 13.32 23.27 10.81
CA VAL A 4 13.15 22.64 12.14
C VAL A 4 11.69 22.67 12.58
N ARG A 5 10.96 23.77 12.30
CA ARG A 5 9.51 23.84 12.57
C ARG A 5 8.73 22.86 11.70
N ALA A 6 9.08 22.77 10.42
CA ALA A 6 8.47 21.80 9.49
C ALA A 6 8.73 20.36 9.95
N PHE A 7 9.99 20.04 10.30
CA PHE A 7 10.34 18.73 10.85
C PHE A 7 9.55 18.40 12.12
N ASN A 8 9.49 19.34 13.08
CA ASN A 8 8.77 19.12 14.33
C ASN A 8 7.27 18.91 14.09
N HIS A 9 6.69 19.60 13.11
CA HIS A 9 5.31 19.37 12.71
C HIS A 9 5.12 17.97 12.12
N SER A 10 5.99 17.55 11.19
CA SER A 10 5.97 16.19 10.62
C SER A 10 6.18 15.10 11.66
N LEU A 11 7.08 15.31 12.62
CA LEU A 11 7.35 14.37 13.72
C LEU A 11 6.14 14.25 14.64
N LEU A 12 5.55 15.37 15.06
CA LEU A 12 4.36 15.36 15.91
C LEU A 12 3.16 14.74 15.18
N HIS A 13 3.07 14.92 13.86
CA HIS A 13 2.09 14.26 13.02
C HIS A 13 2.33 12.75 12.96
N ALA A 14 3.56 12.30 12.73
CA ALA A 14 3.92 10.88 12.72
C ALA A 14 3.63 10.20 14.07
N LEU A 15 4.00 10.85 15.19
CA LEU A 15 3.69 10.36 16.53
C LEU A 15 2.17 10.23 16.77
N LYS A 16 1.38 11.21 16.32
CA LYS A 16 -0.09 11.14 16.40
C LYS A 16 -0.67 10.00 15.57
N ASN A 17 -0.06 9.66 14.44
CA ASN A 17 -0.49 8.52 13.61
C ASN A 17 -0.13 7.18 14.25
N LEU A 18 0.99 7.09 14.96
CA LEU A 18 1.37 5.85 15.66
C LEU A 18 0.62 5.66 16.98
N LEU A 19 0.10 6.74 17.57
CA LEU A 19 -0.58 6.71 18.87
C LEU A 19 -1.76 5.72 18.94
N PRO A 20 -2.69 5.65 17.96
CA PRO A 20 -3.77 4.66 17.98
C PRO A 20 -3.27 3.21 18.08
N ILE A 21 -2.16 2.89 17.39
CA ILE A 21 -1.53 1.56 17.43
C ILE A 21 -1.01 1.29 18.84
N VAL A 22 -0.29 2.24 19.43
CA VAL A 22 0.21 2.14 20.81
C VAL A 22 -0.93 1.93 21.80
N ILE A 23 -2.04 2.65 21.64
CA ILE A 23 -3.19 2.53 22.52
C ILE A 23 -3.79 1.12 22.44
N VAL A 24 -3.99 0.58 21.24
CA VAL A 24 -4.52 -0.78 21.07
C VAL A 24 -3.56 -1.80 21.67
N VAL A 25 -2.27 -1.71 21.37
CA VAL A 25 -1.27 -2.66 21.90
C VAL A 25 -1.19 -2.57 23.43
N ALA A 26 -1.13 -1.36 23.99
CA ALA A 26 -1.07 -1.16 25.44
C ALA A 26 -2.35 -1.66 26.14
N PHE A 27 -3.53 -1.46 25.53
CA PHE A 27 -4.77 -2.01 26.05
C PHE A 27 -4.72 -3.54 26.12
N PHE A 28 -4.27 -4.21 25.06
CA PHE A 28 -4.15 -5.66 25.08
C PHE A 28 -3.08 -6.15 26.07
N GLN A 29 -1.92 -5.51 26.13
CA GLN A 29 -0.84 -5.89 27.04
C GLN A 29 -1.24 -5.73 28.51
N ILE A 30 -1.87 -4.60 28.87
CA ILE A 30 -2.22 -4.28 30.27
C ILE A 30 -3.53 -4.95 30.69
N ALA A 31 -4.60 -4.81 29.89
CA ALA A 31 -5.94 -5.23 30.31
C ALA A 31 -6.22 -6.71 30.02
N ILE A 32 -5.70 -7.24 28.91
CA ILE A 32 -6.01 -8.60 28.46
C ILE A 32 -4.89 -9.54 28.88
N LEU A 33 -3.68 -9.38 28.35
CA LEU A 33 -2.56 -10.29 28.50
C LEU A 33 -1.92 -10.21 29.89
N GLN A 34 -1.99 -9.05 30.55
CA GLN A 34 -1.39 -8.79 31.87
C GLN A 34 0.11 -9.15 31.89
N GLN A 35 0.79 -8.95 30.76
CA GLN A 35 2.20 -9.22 30.57
C GLN A 35 2.89 -7.97 30.04
N VAL A 36 4.18 -7.83 30.34
CA VAL A 36 5.02 -6.81 29.73
C VAL A 36 5.85 -7.52 28.65
N PRO A 37 5.85 -7.05 27.40
CA PRO A 37 6.71 -7.63 26.37
C PRO A 37 8.17 -7.60 26.81
N GLU A 38 8.88 -8.71 26.69
CA GLU A 38 10.30 -8.81 27.07
C GLU A 38 11.15 -7.74 26.36
N ASN A 39 10.76 -7.36 25.14
CA ASN A 39 11.44 -6.37 24.31
C ASN A 39 10.76 -4.99 24.29
N LEU A 40 10.00 -4.62 25.33
CA LEU A 40 9.25 -3.34 25.37
C LEU A 40 10.12 -2.12 25.04
N PHE A 41 11.33 -2.04 25.60
CA PHE A 41 12.23 -0.92 25.33
C PHE A 41 12.63 -0.83 23.86
N SER A 42 12.95 -1.97 23.24
CA SER A 42 13.27 -2.05 21.81
C SER A 42 12.06 -1.68 20.95
N MET A 43 10.87 -2.13 21.32
CA MET A 43 9.63 -1.81 20.60
C MET A 43 9.31 -0.31 20.65
N VAL A 44 9.39 0.30 21.84
CA VAL A 44 9.12 1.75 22.02
C VAL A 44 10.18 2.59 21.31
N ALA A 45 11.46 2.23 21.45
CA ALA A 45 12.55 2.89 20.74
C ALA A 45 12.38 2.74 19.22
N GLY A 46 12.05 1.54 18.74
CA GLY A 46 11.76 1.25 17.34
C GLY A 46 10.61 2.10 16.81
N LEU A 47 9.51 2.21 17.55
CA LEU A 47 8.37 3.04 17.16
C LEU A 47 8.72 4.54 17.12
N PHE A 48 9.55 5.02 18.03
CA PHE A 48 10.05 6.40 17.99
C PHE A 48 10.96 6.63 16.78
N VAL A 49 11.81 5.65 16.44
CA VAL A 49 12.64 5.66 15.24
C VAL A 49 11.77 5.63 13.96
N VAL A 50 10.67 4.86 13.93
CA VAL A 50 9.67 4.92 12.84
C VAL A 50 9.12 6.33 12.71
N ALA A 51 8.72 6.98 13.81
CA ALA A 51 8.18 8.33 13.77
C ALA A 51 9.18 9.35 13.18
N ILE A 52 10.45 9.25 13.58
CA ILE A 52 11.52 10.09 13.01
C ILE A 52 11.74 9.77 11.53
N GLY A 53 11.80 8.48 11.17
CA GLY A 53 12.00 8.03 9.81
C GLY A 53 10.92 8.55 8.86
N VAL A 54 9.65 8.35 9.21
CA VAL A 54 8.49 8.88 8.47
C VAL A 54 8.57 10.41 8.37
N ALA A 55 8.88 11.12 9.46
CA ALA A 55 8.95 12.58 9.44
C ALA A 55 10.04 13.11 8.48
N LEU A 56 11.24 12.52 8.51
CA LEU A 56 12.34 12.86 7.60
C LEU A 56 11.99 12.50 6.15
N PHE A 57 11.42 11.31 5.94
CA PHE A 57 11.03 10.82 4.63
C PHE A 57 10.00 11.75 3.97
N LEU A 58 8.87 12.00 4.65
CA LEU A 58 7.82 12.89 4.15
C LEU A 58 8.34 14.31 3.88
N GLN A 59 9.15 14.86 4.78
CA GLN A 59 9.78 16.16 4.56
C GLN A 59 10.71 16.13 3.34
N GLY A 60 11.46 15.05 3.16
CA GLY A 60 12.31 14.85 1.99
C GLY A 60 11.51 14.87 0.68
N LEU A 61 10.37 14.18 0.63
CA LEU A 61 9.47 14.14 -0.53
C LEU A 61 8.87 15.51 -0.86
N GLU A 62 8.40 16.26 0.15
CA GLU A 62 7.85 17.61 -0.02
C GLU A 62 8.88 18.59 -0.60
N LEU A 63 10.15 18.41 -0.27
CA LEU A 63 11.25 19.26 -0.73
C LEU A 63 11.80 18.85 -2.10
N SER A 64 11.60 17.60 -2.52
CA SER A 64 12.19 17.01 -3.74
C SER A 64 11.14 16.61 -4.78
N ILE A 65 10.38 15.53 -4.55
CA ILE A 65 9.57 14.85 -5.56
C ILE A 65 8.21 15.54 -5.80
N PHE A 66 7.51 15.94 -4.74
CA PHE A 66 6.15 16.52 -4.88
C PHE A 66 6.09 17.81 -5.70
N PRO A 67 7.02 18.80 -5.53
CA PRO A 67 7.04 19.99 -6.36
C PRO A 67 7.25 19.67 -7.84
N LEU A 68 8.06 18.64 -8.11
CA LEU A 68 8.39 18.22 -9.48
C LEU A 68 7.16 17.60 -10.13
N GLY A 69 6.50 16.64 -9.48
CA GLY A 69 5.25 16.03 -9.96
C GLY A 69 4.16 17.06 -10.30
N LYS A 70 3.90 18.02 -9.40
CA LYS A 70 2.89 19.07 -9.62
C LYS A 70 3.26 20.01 -10.78
N SER A 71 4.54 20.39 -10.89
CA SER A 71 5.01 21.25 -11.98
C SER A 71 5.00 20.55 -13.35
N LEU A 72 5.24 19.23 -13.36
CA LEU A 72 5.27 18.38 -14.55
C LEU A 72 3.87 18.17 -15.12
N SER A 73 2.89 17.79 -14.29
CA SER A 73 1.49 17.60 -14.71
C SER A 73 0.91 18.83 -15.40
N ASN A 74 1.07 20.02 -14.80
CA ASN A 74 0.61 21.29 -15.38
C ASN A 74 1.30 21.65 -16.70
N GLN A 75 2.55 21.23 -16.90
CA GLN A 75 3.31 21.50 -18.12
C GLN A 75 2.95 20.54 -19.25
N PHE A 76 2.69 19.27 -18.93
CA PHE A 76 2.27 18.29 -19.93
C PHE A 76 0.87 18.57 -20.46
N ALA A 77 -0.06 19.02 -19.60
CA ALA A 77 -1.36 19.51 -20.03
C ALA A 77 -1.26 20.64 -21.07
N ARG A 78 -0.19 21.44 -21.05
CA ARG A 78 0.04 22.54 -22.01
C ARG A 78 0.81 22.12 -23.27
N ARG A 79 1.72 21.12 -23.19
CA ARG A 79 2.59 20.71 -24.31
C ARG A 79 1.96 19.67 -25.25
N GLY A 80 0.87 19.01 -24.87
CA GLY A 80 0.02 18.22 -25.78
C GLY A 80 0.59 16.91 -26.34
N SER A 81 1.81 16.47 -25.97
CA SER A 81 2.34 15.19 -26.46
C SER A 81 1.88 14.02 -25.59
N LEU A 82 0.94 13.24 -26.13
CA LEU A 82 0.43 12.01 -25.50
C LEU A 82 1.57 11.05 -25.12
N VAL A 83 2.49 10.78 -26.05
CA VAL A 83 3.58 9.82 -25.85
C VAL A 83 4.46 10.19 -24.66
N ILE A 84 4.78 11.48 -24.50
CA ILE A 84 5.63 11.93 -23.39
C ILE A 84 4.88 11.82 -22.06
N LEU A 85 3.59 12.13 -22.04
CA LEU A 85 2.76 12.01 -20.84
C LEU A 85 2.58 10.54 -20.42
N LEU A 86 2.41 9.62 -21.37
CA LEU A 86 2.36 8.18 -21.11
C LEU A 86 3.71 7.64 -20.62
N ALA A 87 4.81 8.01 -21.27
CA ALA A 87 6.16 7.62 -20.84
C ALA A 87 6.49 8.17 -19.44
N PHE A 88 6.03 9.38 -19.13
CA PHE A 88 6.16 9.97 -17.81
C PHE A 88 5.37 9.19 -16.75
N GLY A 89 4.09 8.90 -17.02
CA GLY A 89 3.26 8.07 -16.15
C GLY A 89 3.90 6.71 -15.89
N PHE A 90 4.40 6.05 -16.94
CA PHE A 90 5.11 4.78 -16.85
C PHE A 90 6.34 4.88 -15.95
N ALA A 91 7.24 5.81 -16.23
CA ALA A 91 8.51 5.90 -15.51
C ALA A 91 8.30 6.29 -14.04
N MET A 92 7.32 7.16 -13.75
CA MET A 92 6.96 7.52 -12.37
C MET A 92 6.36 6.33 -11.62
N GLY A 93 5.41 5.61 -12.23
CA GLY A 93 4.83 4.41 -11.62
C GLY A 93 5.88 3.33 -11.35
N PHE A 94 6.74 3.05 -12.34
CA PHE A 94 7.83 2.09 -12.20
C PHE A 94 8.82 2.48 -11.09
N SER A 95 9.34 3.71 -11.15
CA SER A 95 10.39 4.16 -10.22
C SER A 95 9.90 4.30 -8.79
N ALA A 96 8.65 4.71 -8.58
CA ALA A 96 8.09 4.83 -7.24
C ALA A 96 7.85 3.46 -6.58
N VAL A 97 7.45 2.46 -7.36
CA VAL A 97 7.15 1.11 -6.85
C VAL A 97 8.41 0.27 -6.65
N ILE A 98 9.41 0.35 -7.53
CA ILE A 98 10.66 -0.39 -7.32
C ILE A 98 11.43 0.07 -6.07
N ALA A 99 11.27 1.34 -5.71
CA ALA A 99 11.85 1.98 -4.54
C ALA A 99 10.96 1.83 -3.29
N GLU A 100 9.85 1.10 -3.38
CA GLU A 100 8.86 1.05 -2.31
C GLU A 100 9.33 0.22 -1.11
N PRO A 101 9.50 0.82 0.09
CA PRO A 101 10.06 0.12 1.25
C PRO A 101 9.22 -1.06 1.72
N ALA A 102 7.90 -0.92 1.70
CA ALA A 102 7.01 -1.99 2.11
C ALA A 102 7.07 -3.17 1.12
N LEU A 103 7.22 -2.89 -0.19
CA LEU A 103 7.37 -3.92 -1.22
C LEU A 103 8.71 -4.63 -1.08
N ILE A 104 9.79 -3.91 -0.76
CA ILE A 104 11.09 -4.50 -0.46
C ILE A 104 10.98 -5.47 0.72
N ALA A 105 10.35 -5.04 1.82
CA ALA A 105 10.20 -5.87 3.01
C ALA A 105 9.37 -7.13 2.75
N VAL A 106 8.23 -7.01 2.06
CA VAL A 106 7.37 -8.16 1.70
C VAL A 106 8.09 -9.10 0.74
N ALA A 107 8.85 -8.58 -0.24
CA ALA A 107 9.60 -9.40 -1.17
C ALA A 107 10.77 -10.14 -0.50
N GLU A 108 11.49 -9.50 0.45
CA GLU A 108 12.50 -10.16 1.28
C GLU A 108 11.89 -11.26 2.15
N GLN A 109 10.75 -11.00 2.79
CA GLN A 109 10.02 -12.01 3.57
C GLN A 109 9.57 -13.19 2.69
N ALA A 110 9.01 -12.91 1.51
CA ALA A 110 8.61 -13.95 0.57
C ALA A 110 9.80 -14.83 0.13
N GLN A 111 10.97 -14.24 -0.13
CA GLN A 111 12.17 -14.98 -0.47
C GLN A 111 12.63 -15.87 0.68
N THR A 112 12.67 -15.35 1.92
CA THR A 112 13.07 -16.13 3.09
C THR A 112 12.11 -17.29 3.36
N ILE A 113 10.79 -17.03 3.32
CA ILE A 113 9.76 -18.02 3.63
C ILE A 113 9.65 -19.09 2.53
N SER A 114 9.88 -18.73 1.26
CA SER A 114 9.86 -19.67 0.14
C SER A 114 11.15 -20.48 -0.04
N GLY A 115 12.14 -20.31 0.84
CA GLY A 115 13.45 -20.98 0.72
C GLY A 115 14.24 -20.55 -0.52
N GLY A 116 14.05 -19.31 -0.99
CA GLY A 116 14.72 -18.77 -2.18
C GLY A 116 14.03 -19.07 -3.51
N ARG A 117 12.87 -19.77 -3.51
CA ARG A 117 12.12 -20.06 -4.74
C ARG A 117 11.56 -18.80 -5.39
N ILE A 118 11.16 -17.83 -4.56
CA ILE A 118 10.72 -16.50 -4.99
C ILE A 118 11.89 -15.54 -4.82
N ASP A 119 12.40 -15.01 -5.93
CA ASP A 119 13.47 -14.02 -5.88
C ASP A 119 12.90 -12.62 -5.60
N SER A 120 13.40 -11.97 -4.54
CA SER A 120 12.91 -10.66 -4.09
C SER A 120 13.07 -9.58 -5.16
N LEU A 121 14.21 -9.56 -5.87
CA LEU A 121 14.47 -8.57 -6.90
C LEU A 121 13.54 -8.76 -8.12
N THR A 122 13.36 -10.00 -8.57
CA THR A 122 12.48 -10.35 -9.68
C THR A 122 11.05 -9.97 -9.37
N LEU A 123 10.56 -10.29 -8.16
CA LEU A 123 9.22 -9.90 -7.71
C LEU A 123 9.06 -8.37 -7.74
N ARG A 124 10.02 -7.62 -7.19
CA ARG A 124 10.00 -6.15 -7.18
C ARG A 124 9.96 -5.55 -8.57
N VAL A 125 10.83 -6.02 -9.48
CA VAL A 125 10.92 -5.50 -10.86
C VAL A 125 9.63 -5.79 -11.63
N LEU A 126 9.07 -6.99 -11.47
CA LEU A 126 7.84 -7.40 -12.13
C LEU A 126 6.64 -6.57 -11.65
N VAL A 127 6.51 -6.38 -10.34
CA VAL A 127 5.49 -5.51 -9.75
C VAL A 127 5.66 -4.07 -10.25
N ALA A 128 6.87 -3.51 -10.20
CA ALA A 128 7.15 -2.16 -10.69
C ALA A 128 6.84 -1.97 -12.19
N LEU A 129 7.20 -2.95 -13.03
CA LEU A 129 6.91 -2.92 -14.46
C LEU A 129 5.39 -2.91 -14.72
N SER A 130 4.66 -3.77 -14.01
CA SER A 130 3.21 -3.86 -14.12
C SER A 130 2.52 -2.55 -13.71
N VAL A 131 2.96 -1.91 -12.62
CA VAL A 131 2.44 -0.61 -12.19
C VAL A 131 2.80 0.50 -13.19
N GLY A 132 4.03 0.55 -13.69
CA GLY A 132 4.40 1.52 -14.73
C GLY A 132 3.48 1.42 -15.95
N CYS A 133 3.28 0.21 -16.48
CA CYS A 133 2.39 -0.03 -17.62
C CYS A 133 0.96 0.42 -17.34
N VAL A 134 0.40 0.07 -16.18
CA VAL A 134 -1.00 0.39 -15.88
C VAL A 134 -1.21 1.87 -15.54
N VAL A 135 -0.23 2.56 -14.96
CA VAL A 135 -0.31 4.01 -14.75
C VAL A 135 -0.34 4.73 -16.10
N ALA A 136 0.47 4.30 -17.07
CA ALA A 136 0.39 4.83 -18.42
C ALA A 136 -0.99 4.54 -19.06
N LEU A 137 -1.53 3.32 -18.90
CA LEU A 137 -2.88 2.98 -19.35
C LEU A 137 -3.96 3.85 -18.68
N GLY A 138 -3.83 4.12 -17.39
CA GLY A 138 -4.78 4.97 -16.65
C GLY A 138 -4.71 6.42 -17.11
N VAL A 139 -3.51 6.94 -17.40
CA VAL A 139 -3.34 8.28 -17.99
C VAL A 139 -3.98 8.34 -19.37
N PHE A 140 -3.76 7.32 -20.21
CA PHE A 140 -4.46 7.17 -21.49
C PHE A 140 -5.99 7.20 -21.28
N ARG A 141 -6.50 6.39 -20.36
CA ARG A 141 -7.92 6.32 -20.02
C ARG A 141 -8.48 7.70 -19.63
N THR A 142 -7.82 8.46 -18.76
CA THR A 142 -8.28 9.79 -18.32
C THR A 142 -8.36 10.79 -19.48
N ILE A 143 -7.43 10.70 -20.45
CA ILE A 143 -7.42 11.59 -21.63
C ILE A 143 -8.61 11.27 -22.55
N PHE A 144 -8.77 10.00 -22.92
CA PHE A 144 -9.84 9.56 -23.83
C PHE A 144 -11.21 9.50 -23.16
N GLY A 145 -11.27 9.47 -21.83
CA GLY A 145 -12.51 9.47 -21.07
C GLY A 145 -13.22 8.15 -21.00
N TYR A 146 -12.48 7.05 -21.08
CA TYR A 146 -13.09 5.74 -20.93
C TYR A 146 -13.55 5.56 -19.47
N PRO A 147 -14.78 5.07 -19.26
CA PRO A 147 -15.32 4.88 -17.92
C PRO A 147 -14.53 3.82 -17.14
N ILE A 148 -14.23 4.09 -15.87
CA ILE A 148 -13.39 3.17 -15.07
C ILE A 148 -14.03 1.83 -14.78
N HIS A 149 -15.34 1.80 -14.57
CA HIS A 149 -16.01 0.62 -14.04
C HIS A 149 -15.80 -0.58 -14.95
N TRP A 150 -15.71 -0.38 -16.27
CA TRP A 150 -15.36 -1.43 -17.22
C TRP A 150 -13.95 -1.98 -17.02
N PHE A 151 -12.96 -1.11 -16.78
CA PHE A 151 -11.61 -1.56 -16.46
C PHE A 151 -11.58 -2.35 -15.15
N MET A 152 -12.31 -1.91 -14.12
CA MET A 152 -12.36 -2.62 -12.84
C MET A 152 -13.08 -3.97 -12.98
N ILE A 153 -14.25 -4.01 -13.65
CA ILE A 153 -15.02 -5.24 -13.84
C ILE A 153 -14.19 -6.26 -14.65
N VAL A 154 -13.68 -5.86 -15.82
CA VAL A 154 -12.90 -6.77 -16.67
C VAL A 154 -11.62 -7.20 -15.97
N GLY A 155 -10.91 -6.27 -15.35
CA GLY A 155 -9.66 -6.58 -14.67
C GLY A 155 -9.84 -7.49 -13.45
N TYR A 156 -10.86 -7.29 -12.61
CA TYR A 156 -11.12 -8.20 -11.50
C TYR A 156 -11.68 -9.55 -11.93
N ILE A 157 -12.44 -9.63 -13.03
CA ILE A 157 -12.81 -10.92 -13.63
C ILE A 157 -11.55 -11.67 -14.05
N ILE A 158 -10.58 -10.99 -14.68
CA ILE A 158 -9.29 -11.60 -15.04
C ILE A 158 -8.55 -12.06 -13.78
N VAL A 159 -8.46 -11.22 -12.74
CA VAL A 159 -7.83 -11.57 -11.46
C VAL A 159 -8.46 -12.84 -10.87
N VAL A 160 -9.80 -12.93 -10.82
CA VAL A 160 -10.52 -14.10 -10.29
C VAL A 160 -10.25 -15.35 -11.13
N ILE A 161 -10.29 -15.25 -12.46
CA ILE A 161 -9.99 -16.37 -13.37
C ILE A 161 -8.55 -16.84 -13.18
N VAL A 162 -7.58 -15.93 -13.14
CA VAL A 162 -6.16 -16.27 -12.96
C VAL A 162 -5.92 -16.87 -11.57
N THR A 163 -6.61 -16.40 -10.54
CA THR A 163 -6.55 -16.96 -9.18
C THR A 163 -6.94 -18.44 -9.16
N TRP A 164 -7.92 -18.83 -9.96
CA TRP A 164 -8.36 -20.24 -10.04
C TRP A 164 -7.25 -21.19 -10.49
N PHE A 165 -6.30 -20.70 -11.30
CA PHE A 165 -5.18 -21.49 -11.81
C PHE A 165 -3.88 -21.28 -11.02
N ALA A 166 -3.88 -20.36 -10.05
CA ALA A 166 -2.66 -19.96 -9.36
C ALA A 166 -2.35 -20.94 -8.21
N PRO A 167 -1.05 -21.22 -7.95
CA PRO A 167 -0.65 -22.06 -6.83
C PRO A 167 -0.94 -21.37 -5.48
N GLU A 168 -1.34 -22.16 -4.47
CA GLU A 168 -1.82 -21.64 -3.19
C GLU A 168 -0.76 -20.82 -2.43
N GLU A 169 0.51 -21.14 -2.65
CA GLU A 169 1.67 -20.48 -2.07
C GLU A 169 1.86 -19.04 -2.57
N ILE A 170 1.35 -18.71 -3.76
CA ILE A 170 1.53 -17.38 -4.36
C ILE A 170 0.28 -16.52 -4.20
N VAL A 171 -0.91 -17.11 -4.09
CA VAL A 171 -2.16 -16.34 -4.09
C VAL A 171 -2.14 -15.25 -3.02
N GLY A 172 -1.84 -15.59 -1.77
CA GLY A 172 -1.76 -14.59 -0.69
C GLY A 172 -0.74 -13.49 -0.97
N LEU A 173 0.47 -13.87 -1.40
CA LEU A 173 1.54 -12.93 -1.72
C LEU A 173 1.18 -12.02 -2.90
N ALA A 174 0.51 -12.53 -3.93
CA ALA A 174 0.15 -11.75 -5.12
C ALA A 174 -0.86 -10.65 -4.79
N TYR A 175 -1.86 -10.98 -3.98
CA TYR A 175 -2.84 -9.99 -3.53
C TYR A 175 -2.25 -8.95 -2.59
N ASP A 176 -1.42 -9.39 -1.64
CA ASP A 176 -0.71 -8.47 -0.74
C ASP A 176 0.21 -7.55 -1.53
N SER A 177 0.99 -8.08 -2.49
CA SER A 177 1.89 -7.31 -3.35
C SER A 177 1.16 -6.21 -4.13
N GLY A 178 -0.05 -6.50 -4.62
CA GLY A 178 -0.92 -5.50 -5.24
C GLY A 178 -1.26 -4.34 -4.31
N GLY A 179 -1.71 -4.65 -3.08
CA GLY A 179 -1.99 -3.62 -2.07
C GLY A 179 -0.75 -2.79 -1.74
N VAL A 180 0.40 -3.44 -1.52
CA VAL A 180 1.66 -2.80 -1.12
C VAL A 180 2.15 -1.74 -2.11
N THR A 181 1.71 -1.76 -3.38
CA THR A 181 2.10 -0.76 -4.39
C THR A 181 1.61 0.67 -4.10
N THR A 182 0.71 0.86 -3.14
CA THR A 182 0.00 2.11 -2.85
C THR A 182 0.62 2.90 -1.71
N ASN A 183 1.87 3.29 -1.89
CA ASN A 183 2.62 3.98 -0.85
C ASN A 183 2.27 5.48 -0.69
N VAL A 184 2.79 6.09 0.38
CA VAL A 184 2.53 7.49 0.75
C VAL A 184 3.02 8.49 -0.30
N VAL A 185 3.93 8.10 -1.19
CA VAL A 185 4.44 8.92 -2.30
C VAL A 185 3.56 8.77 -3.54
N THR A 186 3.29 7.53 -3.93
CA THR A 186 2.68 7.08 -5.17
C THR A 186 1.22 7.46 -5.20
N VAL A 187 0.49 7.24 -4.10
CA VAL A 187 -0.94 7.49 -4.02
C VAL A 187 -1.28 8.97 -4.24
N PRO A 188 -0.77 9.95 -3.44
CA PRO A 188 -1.08 11.36 -3.67
C PRO A 188 -0.58 11.85 -5.03
N LEU A 189 0.53 11.31 -5.53
CA LEU A 189 1.10 11.70 -6.81
C LEU A 189 0.24 11.21 -7.99
N ILE A 190 -0.13 9.93 -8.01
CA ILE A 190 -0.96 9.33 -9.06
C ILE A 190 -2.36 9.94 -9.02
N ALA A 191 -2.94 10.11 -7.83
CA ALA A 191 -4.23 10.78 -7.66
C ALA A 191 -4.14 12.24 -8.14
N ALA A 192 -3.11 13.00 -7.76
CA ALA A 192 -2.92 14.37 -8.24
C ALA A 192 -2.67 14.45 -9.75
N LEU A 193 -1.99 13.47 -10.34
CA LEU A 193 -1.82 13.36 -11.79
C LEU A 193 -3.16 13.16 -12.48
N GLY A 194 -3.98 12.23 -11.98
CA GLY A 194 -5.31 11.94 -12.49
C GLY A 194 -6.27 13.13 -12.38
N ILE A 195 -6.43 13.66 -11.16
CA ILE A 195 -7.28 14.82 -10.86
C ILE A 195 -6.79 16.06 -11.64
N GLY A 196 -5.47 16.32 -11.65
CA GLY A 196 -4.90 17.45 -12.36
C GLY A 196 -5.09 17.38 -13.87
N LEU A 197 -4.94 16.17 -14.45
CA LEU A 197 -5.19 15.94 -15.87
C LEU A 197 -6.67 16.12 -16.21
N ALA A 198 -7.57 15.49 -15.44
CA ALA A 198 -9.01 15.64 -15.60
C ALA A 198 -9.45 17.11 -15.49
N ALA A 199 -8.96 17.85 -14.49
CA ALA A 199 -9.27 19.27 -14.32
C ALA A 199 -8.75 20.17 -15.46
N SER A 200 -7.69 19.73 -16.16
CA SER A 200 -7.10 20.48 -17.28
C SER A 200 -7.80 20.24 -18.62
N ILE A 201 -8.65 19.20 -18.73
CA ILE A 201 -9.34 18.82 -19.96
C ILE A 201 -10.80 19.32 -19.89
N ARG A 202 -11.21 20.12 -20.88
CA ARG A 202 -12.60 20.63 -20.96
C ARG A 202 -13.60 19.47 -21.06
N GLY A 203 -14.65 19.53 -20.23
CA GLY A 203 -15.74 18.55 -20.23
C GLY A 203 -15.49 17.30 -19.38
N ARG A 204 -14.35 17.21 -18.67
CA ARG A 204 -14.07 16.13 -17.72
C ARG A 204 -14.48 16.50 -16.30
N ASN A 205 -14.90 15.49 -15.55
CA ASN A 205 -15.22 15.64 -14.14
C ASN A 205 -14.05 15.08 -13.29
N PRO A 206 -13.36 15.90 -12.50
CA PRO A 206 -12.23 15.43 -11.67
C PRO A 206 -12.56 14.26 -10.74
N LEU A 207 -13.80 14.19 -10.22
CA LEU A 207 -14.22 13.10 -9.33
C LEU A 207 -14.40 11.77 -10.08
N ILE A 208 -14.94 11.80 -11.30
CA ILE A 208 -15.27 10.60 -12.09
C ILE A 208 -14.08 10.13 -12.94
N ASP A 209 -13.39 11.09 -13.57
CA ASP A 209 -12.33 10.83 -14.54
C ASP A 209 -10.92 10.90 -13.92
N GLY A 210 -10.77 11.62 -12.81
CA GLY A 210 -9.49 11.82 -12.14
C GLY A 210 -9.13 10.75 -11.11
N PHE A 211 -10.12 10.16 -10.44
CA PHE A 211 -9.91 9.02 -9.53
C PHE A 211 -9.85 7.68 -10.29
N GLY A 212 -9.31 6.68 -9.59
CA GLY A 212 -9.27 5.30 -10.03
C GLY A 212 -7.97 4.86 -10.71
N LEU A 213 -7.00 5.75 -10.80
CA LEU A 213 -5.66 5.38 -11.25
C LEU A 213 -4.93 4.54 -10.19
N VAL A 214 -5.19 4.79 -8.91
CA VAL A 214 -4.59 4.01 -7.81
C VAL A 214 -5.17 2.60 -7.81
N ALA A 215 -6.47 2.47 -8.03
CA ALA A 215 -7.16 1.18 -8.19
C ALA A 215 -6.53 0.29 -9.27
N LEU A 216 -6.22 0.88 -10.43
CA LEU A 216 -5.55 0.18 -11.53
C LEU A 216 -4.13 -0.26 -11.14
N ALA A 217 -3.41 0.59 -10.40
CA ALA A 217 -2.07 0.28 -9.90
C ALA A 217 -2.05 -0.90 -8.93
N VAL A 218 -3.13 -1.13 -8.17
CA VAL A 218 -3.28 -2.28 -7.26
C VAL A 218 -3.60 -3.57 -8.02
N MET A 219 -4.50 -3.50 -9.00
CA MET A 219 -5.10 -4.67 -9.64
C MET A 219 -4.15 -5.42 -10.59
N VAL A 220 -3.37 -4.72 -11.41
CA VAL A 220 -2.52 -5.36 -12.43
C VAL A 220 -1.33 -6.12 -11.83
N PRO A 221 -0.65 -5.65 -10.78
CA PRO A 221 0.36 -6.44 -10.08
C PRO A 221 -0.17 -7.78 -9.56
N MET A 222 -1.43 -7.84 -9.09
CA MET A 222 -2.03 -9.10 -8.62
C MET A 222 -1.98 -10.18 -9.71
N VAL A 223 -2.43 -9.83 -10.92
CA VAL A 223 -2.37 -10.73 -12.09
C VAL A 223 -0.93 -11.11 -12.40
N THR A 224 -0.03 -10.12 -12.45
CA THR A 224 1.36 -10.34 -12.86
C THR A 224 2.09 -11.28 -11.89
N VAL A 225 1.90 -11.09 -10.58
CA VAL A 225 2.52 -11.93 -9.55
C VAL A 225 1.92 -13.34 -9.53
N GLN A 226 0.61 -13.49 -9.79
CA GLN A 226 0.00 -14.82 -9.95
C GLN A 226 0.57 -15.58 -11.13
N VAL A 227 0.72 -14.93 -12.29
CA VAL A 227 1.34 -15.54 -13.47
C VAL A 227 2.80 -15.91 -13.18
N TYR A 228 3.55 -15.04 -12.50
CA TYR A 228 4.89 -15.36 -12.04
C TYR A 228 4.92 -16.60 -11.14
N GLY A 229 3.98 -16.70 -10.19
CA GLY A 229 3.83 -17.89 -9.36
C GLY A 229 3.56 -19.16 -10.15
N MET A 230 2.65 -19.11 -11.13
CA MET A 230 2.42 -20.25 -12.02
C MET A 230 3.71 -20.68 -12.72
N LEU A 231 4.55 -19.74 -13.19
CA LEU A 231 5.81 -20.08 -13.84
C LEU A 231 6.84 -20.68 -12.86
N VAL A 232 6.93 -20.15 -11.64
CA VAL A 232 7.88 -20.61 -10.62
C VAL A 232 7.52 -21.99 -10.05
N TYR A 233 6.22 -22.30 -9.96
CA TYR A 233 5.71 -23.54 -9.36
C TYR A 233 5.24 -24.59 -10.37
N SER A 234 5.14 -24.28 -11.68
CA SER A 234 4.76 -25.25 -12.73
C SER A 234 5.90 -26.17 -13.19
N GLY A 235 7.15 -25.81 -12.91
CA GLY A 235 8.30 -26.66 -13.21
C GLY A 235 8.40 -27.84 -12.24
N SER A 236 8.26 -29.07 -12.74
CA SER A 236 8.77 -30.28 -12.08
C SER A 236 10.29 -30.30 -12.17
N ALA A 237 10.93 -29.36 -11.48
CA ALA A 237 12.31 -29.53 -11.09
C ALA A 237 12.24 -30.05 -9.66
N GLU A 238 12.68 -31.29 -9.45
CA GLU A 238 13.55 -31.55 -8.31
C GLU A 238 14.37 -30.28 -8.10
N ALA A 239 14.39 -29.78 -6.88
CA ALA A 239 15.45 -28.87 -6.53
C ALA A 239 16.77 -29.64 -6.75
N GLU A 240 17.29 -29.67 -7.99
CA GLU A 240 18.63 -29.19 -8.22
C GLU A 240 18.63 -27.92 -7.40
N GLY A 241 19.23 -28.04 -6.21
CA GLY A 241 19.57 -26.86 -5.46
C GLY A 241 20.21 -25.98 -6.51
N VAL A 242 19.53 -24.89 -6.86
CA VAL A 242 20.23 -23.64 -7.08
C VAL A 242 21.22 -23.70 -5.93
N PRO A 243 22.53 -23.91 -6.22
CA PRO A 243 23.50 -23.90 -5.14
C PRO A 243 23.09 -22.64 -4.41
N LEU A 244 22.83 -22.75 -3.11
CA LEU A 244 22.92 -21.56 -2.28
C LEU A 244 24.17 -20.89 -2.83
N SER A 245 23.98 -19.81 -3.61
CA SER A 245 25.08 -18.90 -3.79
C SER A 245 25.42 -18.67 -2.34
N PRO A 246 26.64 -19.03 -1.91
CA PRO A 246 26.96 -18.86 -0.53
C PRO A 246 26.90 -17.34 -0.36
N ASP A 247 25.75 -16.83 0.09
CA ASP A 247 25.69 -16.28 1.41
C ASP A 247 25.88 -17.52 2.29
N VAL A 248 27.12 -17.99 2.50
CA VAL A 248 28.05 -17.34 3.43
C VAL A 248 27.19 -16.82 4.57
N GLY A 249 27.43 -17.35 5.76
CA GLY A 249 27.23 -16.52 6.93
C GLY A 249 28.10 -15.27 6.79
N GLU A 250 27.76 -14.36 5.87
CA GLU A 250 28.14 -12.98 5.93
C GLU A 250 27.29 -12.53 7.09
N THR A 251 27.85 -12.73 8.28
CA THR A 251 27.75 -11.78 9.36
C THR A 251 27.88 -10.42 8.70
N LYS A 252 26.74 -9.82 8.31
CA LYS A 252 26.67 -8.44 7.85
C LYS A 252 27.55 -7.68 8.82
N PRO A 253 28.58 -6.95 8.35
CA PRO A 253 29.58 -6.38 9.23
C PRO A 253 28.88 -5.59 10.35
N SER A 254 28.86 -6.12 11.58
CA SER A 254 28.11 -5.50 12.66
C SER A 254 28.82 -4.21 13.08
N GLY A 255 28.10 -3.10 13.19
CA GLY A 255 28.64 -1.79 13.54
C GLY A 255 28.56 -0.77 12.41
N VAL A 256 29.48 0.20 12.39
CA VAL A 256 29.46 1.33 11.45
C VAL A 256 29.57 0.88 9.99
N VAL A 257 30.30 -0.19 9.72
CA VAL A 257 30.48 -0.73 8.36
C VAL A 257 29.16 -1.30 7.81
N GLY A 258 28.42 -2.07 8.60
CA GLY A 258 27.09 -2.56 8.21
C GLY A 258 26.10 -1.42 8.00
N ALA A 259 26.10 -0.41 8.88
CA ALA A 259 25.27 0.77 8.72
C ALA A 259 25.59 1.54 7.42
N LEU A 260 26.86 1.62 7.02
CA LEU A 260 27.26 2.23 5.74
C LEU A 260 26.83 1.38 4.54
N LEU A 261 26.95 0.05 4.62
CA LEU A 261 26.50 -0.85 3.56
C LEU A 261 24.99 -0.77 3.38
N ASP A 262 24.22 -0.80 4.46
CA ASP A 262 22.77 -0.65 4.41
C ASP A 262 22.37 0.77 3.93
N LEU A 263 23.17 1.80 4.21
CA LEU A 263 22.93 3.13 3.62
C LEU A 263 23.16 3.12 2.09
N VAL A 264 24.17 2.40 1.61
CA VAL A 264 24.45 2.25 0.17
C VAL A 264 23.33 1.48 -0.53
N THR A 265 22.76 0.44 0.10
CA THR A 265 21.60 -0.27 -0.47
C THR A 265 20.40 0.67 -0.56
N MET A 266 20.12 1.48 0.47
CA MET A 266 19.03 2.47 0.42
C MET A 266 19.26 3.54 -0.67
N ILE A 267 20.49 3.98 -0.89
CA ILE A 267 20.83 4.87 -2.02
C ILE A 267 20.47 4.20 -3.35
N ARG A 268 20.84 2.91 -3.51
CA ARG A 268 20.50 2.13 -4.71
C ARG A 268 18.99 1.99 -4.89
N ASP A 269 18.22 1.81 -3.81
CA ASP A 269 16.76 1.68 -3.86
C ASP A 269 16.07 2.99 -4.26
N VAL A 270 16.58 4.15 -3.84
CA VAL A 270 16.01 5.47 -4.19
C VAL A 270 16.50 5.99 -5.56
N LEU A 271 17.60 5.44 -6.06
CA LEU A 271 18.23 5.86 -7.32
C LEU A 271 17.27 5.86 -8.54
N PRO A 272 16.37 4.88 -8.75
CA PRO A 272 15.43 4.89 -9.86
C PRO A 272 14.52 6.12 -9.88
N ILE A 273 14.08 6.60 -8.71
CA ILE A 273 13.26 7.81 -8.61
C ILE A 273 14.09 9.04 -9.00
N ILE A 274 15.31 9.16 -8.47
CA ILE A 274 16.22 10.27 -8.78
C ILE A 274 16.48 10.31 -10.29
N ILE A 275 16.85 9.18 -10.90
CA ILE A 275 17.13 9.07 -12.34
C ILE A 275 15.91 9.50 -13.15
N THR A 276 14.73 8.97 -12.83
CA THR A 276 13.48 9.28 -13.55
C THR A 276 13.20 10.77 -13.53
N VAL A 277 13.26 11.37 -12.34
CA VAL A 277 13.01 12.80 -12.15
C VAL A 277 14.02 13.64 -12.95
N LEU A 278 15.32 13.35 -12.83
CA LEU A 278 16.36 14.10 -13.53
C LEU A 278 16.25 13.95 -15.06
N PHE A 279 15.94 12.75 -15.55
CA PHE A 279 15.74 12.47 -16.96
C PHE A 279 14.60 13.32 -17.54
N PHE A 280 13.41 13.28 -16.94
CA PHE A 280 12.27 14.06 -17.44
C PHE A 280 12.48 15.57 -17.30
N GLN A 281 13.19 16.00 -16.26
CA GLN A 281 13.43 17.41 -16.04
C GLN A 281 14.44 18.02 -17.02
N TYR A 282 15.63 17.40 -17.13
CA TYR A 282 16.71 17.94 -17.94
C TYR A 282 16.58 17.58 -19.41
N LEU A 283 16.20 16.34 -19.74
CA LEU A 283 16.17 15.88 -21.14
C LEU A 283 14.84 16.21 -21.82
N VAL A 284 13.72 15.90 -21.16
CA VAL A 284 12.38 16.00 -21.77
C VAL A 284 11.81 17.43 -21.66
N LEU A 285 11.76 17.98 -20.45
CA LEU A 285 11.27 19.35 -20.24
C LEU A 285 12.29 20.41 -20.66
N ARG A 286 13.59 20.07 -20.69
CA ARG A 286 14.71 21.00 -20.92
C ARG A 286 14.67 22.18 -19.95
N ARG A 287 14.38 21.91 -18.67
CA ARG A 287 14.33 22.93 -17.61
C ARG A 287 15.27 22.58 -16.47
N LYS A 288 15.84 23.62 -15.86
CA LYS A 288 16.65 23.48 -14.65
C LYS A 288 15.76 23.14 -13.45
N LEU A 289 16.32 22.42 -12.48
CA LEU A 289 15.69 22.19 -11.17
C LEU A 289 15.36 23.52 -10.48
N PRO A 290 14.09 23.75 -10.09
CA PRO A 290 13.75 24.83 -9.16
C PRO A 290 14.49 24.59 -7.84
N ASN A 291 15.42 25.47 -7.48
CA ASN A 291 16.21 25.40 -6.25
C ASN A 291 16.96 24.06 -6.04
N PRO A 292 18.03 23.78 -6.81
CA PRO A 292 18.72 22.48 -6.78
C PRO A 292 19.25 22.09 -5.40
N ARG A 293 19.71 23.08 -4.60
CA ARG A 293 20.16 22.82 -3.21
C ARG A 293 19.04 22.26 -2.33
N LYS A 294 17.81 22.74 -2.51
CA LYS A 294 16.63 22.28 -1.76
C LYS A 294 16.25 20.87 -2.17
N VAL A 295 16.34 20.55 -3.46
CA VAL A 295 16.05 19.21 -4.00
C VAL A 295 17.08 18.18 -3.54
N ILE A 296 18.37 18.50 -3.61
CA ILE A 296 19.44 17.61 -3.12
C ILE A 296 19.26 17.34 -1.63
N PHE A 297 19.04 18.40 -0.84
CA PHE A 297 18.75 18.25 0.59
C PHE A 297 17.50 17.40 0.84
N GLY A 298 16.45 17.55 0.03
CA GLY A 298 15.27 16.70 0.06
C GLY A 298 15.58 15.23 -0.18
N PHE A 299 16.36 14.90 -1.21
CA PHE A 299 16.77 13.50 -1.47
C PHE A 299 17.64 12.92 -0.34
N THR A 300 18.52 13.71 0.28
CA THR A 300 19.28 13.28 1.46
C THR A 300 18.34 12.93 2.61
N LEU A 301 17.32 13.74 2.86
CA LEU A 301 16.31 13.47 3.88
C LEU A 301 15.47 12.23 3.57
N VAL A 302 15.13 11.99 2.30
CA VAL A 302 14.43 10.76 1.86
C VAL A 302 15.26 9.52 2.21
N ILE A 303 16.54 9.49 1.86
CA ILE A 303 17.42 8.34 2.10
C ILE A 303 17.59 8.09 3.61
N LEU A 304 17.88 9.14 4.39
CA LEU A 304 18.05 9.01 5.84
C LEU A 304 16.73 8.63 6.54
N GLY A 305 15.62 9.21 6.10
CA GLY A 305 14.29 8.90 6.63
C GLY A 305 13.89 7.47 6.33
N LEU A 306 14.12 7.00 5.11
CA LEU A 306 13.87 5.62 4.71
C LEU A 306 14.72 4.62 5.53
N TYR A 307 16.02 4.89 5.67
CA TYR A 307 16.90 4.04 6.47
C TYR A 307 16.43 3.94 7.93
N ALA A 308 16.15 5.09 8.57
CA ALA A 308 15.61 5.12 9.93
C ALA A 308 14.27 4.38 10.02
N PHE A 309 13.37 4.60 9.05
CA PHE A 309 12.07 3.96 9.00
C PHE A 309 12.18 2.42 8.96
N VAL A 310 12.98 1.86 8.04
CA VAL A 310 13.15 0.40 7.91
C VAL A 310 13.75 -0.22 9.19
N ILE A 311 14.71 0.46 9.83
CA ILE A 311 15.25 0.02 11.13
C ILE A 311 14.15 0.05 12.19
N GLY A 312 13.39 1.14 12.26
CA GLY A 312 12.27 1.29 13.18
C GLY A 312 11.21 0.20 13.00
N LEU A 313 10.90 -0.19 11.76
CA LEU A 313 9.97 -1.29 11.47
C LEU A 313 10.46 -2.62 12.08
N LYS A 314 11.73 -2.97 11.84
CA LYS A 314 12.34 -4.22 12.31
C LYS A 314 12.45 -4.28 13.83
N MET A 315 12.69 -3.15 14.50
CA MET A 315 12.78 -3.07 15.97
C MET A 315 11.41 -2.94 16.66
N GLY A 316 10.46 -2.28 16.00
CA GLY A 316 9.17 -1.87 16.56
C GLY A 316 8.00 -2.70 16.06
N LEU A 317 7.54 -2.40 14.84
CA LEU A 317 6.24 -2.87 14.32
C LEU A 317 6.22 -4.38 14.03
N PHE A 318 7.32 -4.95 13.53
CA PHE A 318 7.40 -6.40 13.29
C PHE A 318 7.31 -7.22 14.58
N PRO A 319 8.14 -6.97 15.62
CA PRO A 319 8.00 -7.65 16.91
C PRO A 319 6.62 -7.47 17.55
N ILE A 320 5.99 -6.29 17.39
CA ILE A 320 4.63 -6.08 17.89
C ILE A 320 3.66 -7.06 17.21
N GLY A 321 3.69 -7.17 15.88
CA GLY A 321 2.82 -8.08 15.14
C GLY A 321 3.00 -9.55 15.55
N THR A 322 4.25 -10.03 15.58
CA THR A 322 4.54 -11.44 15.87
C THR A 322 4.30 -11.80 17.35
N SER A 323 4.78 -10.99 18.29
CA SER A 323 4.60 -11.27 19.72
C SER A 323 3.14 -11.20 20.17
N MET A 324 2.36 -10.27 19.60
CA MET A 324 0.92 -10.20 19.87
C MET A 324 0.21 -11.44 19.32
N ALA A 325 0.58 -11.91 18.13
CA ALA A 325 0.02 -13.13 17.56
C ALA A 325 0.32 -14.36 18.42
N GLU A 326 1.58 -14.54 18.83
CA GLU A 326 2.03 -15.63 19.70
C GLU A 326 1.29 -15.61 21.05
N GLN A 327 1.29 -14.47 21.74
CA GLN A 327 0.70 -14.34 23.08
C GLN A 327 -0.83 -14.52 23.08
N LEU A 328 -1.52 -14.02 22.04
CA LEU A 328 -2.97 -14.17 21.94
C LEU A 328 -3.38 -15.59 21.56
N THR A 329 -2.59 -16.27 20.72
CA THR A 329 -2.84 -17.65 20.32
C THR A 329 -2.58 -18.62 21.47
N ALA A 330 -1.54 -18.39 22.28
CA ALA A 330 -1.20 -19.21 23.45
C ALA A 330 -2.28 -19.28 24.54
N ARG A 331 -3.31 -18.43 24.47
CA ARG A 331 -4.41 -18.40 25.44
C ARG A 331 -5.62 -19.27 25.05
N ASP A 332 -5.55 -19.96 23.91
CA ASP A 332 -6.61 -20.81 23.34
C ASP A 332 -7.99 -20.13 23.20
N ASN A 333 -8.02 -18.79 23.21
CA ASN A 333 -9.25 -18.01 23.06
C ASN A 333 -9.14 -17.04 21.88
N TYR A 334 -9.57 -17.54 20.72
CA TYR A 334 -9.57 -16.80 19.47
C TYR A 334 -10.40 -15.51 19.48
N LEU A 335 -11.32 -15.32 20.44
CA LEU A 335 -12.06 -14.07 20.58
C LEU A 335 -11.13 -12.86 20.74
N TYR A 336 -10.04 -13.01 21.49
CA TYR A 336 -9.07 -11.93 21.68
C TYR A 336 -8.24 -11.67 20.43
N VAL A 337 -7.97 -12.70 19.63
CA VAL A 337 -7.32 -12.56 18.33
C VAL A 337 -8.22 -11.77 17.37
N TYR A 338 -9.52 -12.10 17.32
CA TYR A 338 -10.50 -11.35 16.51
C TYR A 338 -10.66 -9.90 16.99
N LEU A 339 -10.76 -9.67 18.29
CA LEU A 339 -10.87 -8.32 18.84
C LEU A 339 -9.61 -7.51 18.54
N PHE A 340 -8.43 -8.12 18.63
CA PHE A 340 -7.16 -7.46 18.31
C PHE A 340 -7.11 -7.07 16.83
N ALA A 341 -7.42 -8.01 15.95
CA ALA A 341 -7.50 -7.79 14.50
C ALA A 341 -8.46 -6.64 14.13
N LEU A 342 -9.64 -6.62 14.74
CA LEU A 342 -10.64 -5.57 14.54
C LEU A 342 -10.13 -4.20 15.02
N MET A 343 -9.62 -4.13 16.25
CA MET A 343 -9.16 -2.88 16.85
C MET A 343 -7.93 -2.32 16.15
N ILE A 344 -6.96 -3.17 15.81
CA ILE A 344 -5.73 -2.74 15.15
C ILE A 344 -6.03 -2.27 13.73
N GLY A 345 -6.87 -2.99 12.97
CA GLY A 345 -7.28 -2.59 11.62
C GLY A 345 -8.04 -1.26 11.60
N PHE A 346 -8.93 -1.05 12.56
CA PHE A 346 -9.62 0.23 12.71
C PHE A 346 -8.64 1.36 13.07
N ALA A 347 -7.76 1.13 14.06
CA ALA A 347 -6.85 2.13 14.59
C ALA A 347 -5.79 2.57 13.57
N THR A 348 -5.18 1.64 12.85
CA THR A 348 -4.18 1.95 11.81
C THR A 348 -4.81 2.72 10.65
N THR A 349 -6.00 2.31 10.23
CA THR A 349 -6.71 2.98 9.12
C THR A 349 -7.18 4.38 9.51
N MET A 350 -7.69 4.53 10.73
CA MET A 350 -8.02 5.85 11.24
C MET A 350 -6.77 6.73 11.29
N ALA A 351 -5.61 6.20 11.64
CA ALA A 351 -4.37 6.96 11.66
C ALA A 351 -3.81 7.35 10.28
N GLU A 352 -4.41 6.88 9.19
CA GLU A 352 -3.79 6.93 7.86
C GLU A 352 -3.83 8.34 7.21
N PRO A 353 -2.68 8.99 6.96
CA PRO A 353 -2.65 10.33 6.35
C PRO A 353 -3.12 10.34 4.91
N ALA A 354 -2.80 9.30 4.12
CA ALA A 354 -3.20 9.23 2.73
C ALA A 354 -4.73 9.17 2.59
N LEU A 355 -5.39 8.45 3.50
CA LEU A 355 -6.86 8.37 3.59
C LEU A 355 -7.47 9.74 3.92
N ILE A 356 -6.89 10.49 4.86
CA ILE A 356 -7.34 11.84 5.19
C ILE A 356 -7.20 12.78 3.98
N ALA A 357 -6.07 12.69 3.27
CA ALA A 357 -5.81 13.53 2.10
C ALA A 357 -6.81 13.25 0.96
N ILE A 358 -7.05 11.97 0.65
CA ILE A 358 -8.01 11.58 -0.39
C ILE A 358 -9.44 11.90 0.03
N GLY A 359 -9.81 11.71 1.30
CA GLY A 359 -11.12 12.12 1.81
C GLY A 359 -11.38 13.61 1.60
N ARG A 360 -10.38 14.47 1.84
CA ARG A 360 -10.46 15.91 1.56
C ARG A 360 -10.53 16.23 0.07
N GLN A 361 -9.70 15.59 -0.75
CA GLN A 361 -9.74 15.77 -2.21
C GLN A 361 -11.09 15.35 -2.80
N ALA A 362 -11.67 14.26 -2.28
CA ALA A 362 -12.98 13.80 -2.68
C ALA A 362 -14.09 14.78 -2.28
N GLU A 363 -14.05 15.31 -1.06
CA GLU A 363 -14.99 16.33 -0.56
C GLU A 363 -14.93 17.62 -1.40
N GLU A 364 -13.72 18.09 -1.72
CA GLU A 364 -13.50 19.24 -2.62
C GLU A 364 -14.01 18.98 -4.04
N ALA A 365 -13.68 17.81 -4.62
CA ALA A 365 -14.08 17.44 -5.96
C ALA A 365 -15.59 17.17 -6.09
N ALA A 366 -16.25 16.76 -5.00
CA ALA A 366 -17.68 16.50 -4.93
C ALA A 366 -18.52 17.73 -4.55
N GLY A 367 -17.90 18.92 -4.43
CA GLY A 367 -18.59 20.16 -4.08
C GLY A 367 -19.28 20.10 -2.70
N GLY A 368 -18.71 19.35 -1.75
CA GLY A 368 -19.27 19.18 -0.40
C GLY A 368 -20.41 18.17 -0.27
N THR A 369 -20.80 17.47 -1.34
CA THR A 369 -21.82 16.40 -1.27
C THR A 369 -21.34 15.15 -0.53
N LEU A 370 -20.02 14.96 -0.45
CA LEU A 370 -19.36 13.89 0.30
C LEU A 370 -18.66 14.48 1.53
N ASN A 371 -18.78 13.81 2.68
CA ASN A 371 -18.06 14.18 3.89
C ASN A 371 -16.83 13.28 4.05
N GLY A 372 -15.62 13.86 4.00
CA GLY A 372 -14.37 13.10 4.07
C GLY A 372 -14.21 12.32 5.38
N ASN A 373 -14.76 12.81 6.50
CA ASN A 373 -14.70 12.09 7.78
C ASN A 373 -15.59 10.85 7.81
N VAL A 374 -16.77 10.91 7.17
CA VAL A 374 -17.67 9.75 7.05
C VAL A 374 -17.01 8.66 6.21
N ILE A 375 -16.40 9.04 5.09
CA ILE A 375 -15.62 8.13 4.24
C ILE A 375 -14.51 7.46 5.05
N ARG A 376 -13.74 8.23 5.82
CA ARG A 376 -12.66 7.70 6.67
C ARG A 376 -13.15 6.66 7.67
N ILE A 377 -14.29 6.91 8.34
CA ILE A 377 -14.86 5.94 9.29
C ILE A 377 -15.34 4.67 8.58
N LEU A 378 -16.04 4.80 7.45
CA LEU A 378 -16.51 3.66 6.66
C LEU A 378 -15.36 2.79 6.17
N VAL A 379 -14.28 3.42 5.72
CA VAL A 379 -13.06 2.76 5.29
C VAL A 379 -12.40 2.04 6.46
N ALA A 380 -12.26 2.69 7.63
CA ALA A 380 -11.68 2.07 8.83
C ALA A 380 -12.49 0.87 9.34
N VAL A 381 -13.83 0.94 9.29
CA VAL A 381 -14.70 -0.20 9.60
C VAL A 381 -14.51 -1.32 8.58
N GLY A 382 -14.41 -0.98 7.30
CA GLY A 382 -14.11 -1.95 6.23
C GLY A 382 -12.80 -2.69 6.48
N VAL A 383 -11.71 -1.97 6.76
CA VAL A 383 -10.41 -2.59 7.06
C VAL A 383 -10.49 -3.48 8.30
N ALA A 384 -11.13 -3.01 9.38
CA ALA A 384 -11.29 -3.78 10.61
C ALA A 384 -12.01 -5.11 10.39
N VAL A 385 -13.12 -5.09 9.64
CA VAL A 385 -13.88 -6.28 9.27
C VAL A 385 -13.05 -7.19 8.36
N GLY A 386 -12.38 -6.62 7.35
CA GLY A 386 -11.55 -7.37 6.41
C GLY A 386 -10.40 -8.10 7.11
N ILE A 387 -9.61 -7.41 7.92
CA ILE A 387 -8.51 -8.05 8.67
C ILE A 387 -9.06 -9.12 9.62
N THR A 388 -10.19 -8.91 10.27
CA THR A 388 -10.83 -9.91 11.14
C THR A 388 -11.23 -11.17 10.36
N ILE A 389 -11.79 -11.02 9.16
CA ILE A 389 -12.14 -12.15 8.28
C ILE A 389 -10.87 -12.88 7.81
N GLY A 390 -9.82 -12.14 7.44
CA GLY A 390 -8.54 -12.73 7.08
C GLY A 390 -7.92 -13.54 8.23
N VAL A 391 -7.98 -13.01 9.45
CA VAL A 391 -7.54 -13.70 10.67
C VAL A 391 -8.39 -14.94 10.95
N HIS A 392 -9.71 -14.86 10.74
CA HIS A 392 -10.59 -16.03 10.83
C HIS A 392 -10.15 -17.13 9.88
N ARG A 393 -9.87 -16.78 8.62
CA ARG A 393 -9.35 -17.73 7.62
C ARG A 393 -8.03 -18.39 8.04
N ILE A 394 -7.10 -17.65 8.67
CA ILE A 394 -5.84 -18.23 9.17
C ILE A 394 -6.10 -19.23 10.30
N ILE A 395 -7.02 -18.90 11.20
CA ILE A 395 -7.38 -19.76 12.35
C ILE A 395 -8.07 -21.04 11.86
N THR A 396 -9.08 -20.92 10.98
CA THR A 396 -9.82 -22.08 10.46
C THR A 396 -9.00 -22.92 9.49
N GLY A 397 -8.05 -22.30 8.78
CA GLY A 397 -7.24 -22.97 7.77
C GLY A 397 -7.94 -23.12 6.44
N ASP A 398 -8.95 -22.30 6.18
CA ASP A 398 -9.67 -22.35 4.92
C ASP A 398 -8.80 -21.83 3.78
N SER A 399 -9.05 -22.34 2.57
CA SER A 399 -8.32 -21.89 1.39
C SER A 399 -8.62 -20.41 1.09
N ILE A 400 -7.56 -19.63 0.95
CA ILE A 400 -7.62 -18.20 0.62
C ILE A 400 -8.37 -17.94 -0.70
N HIS A 401 -8.34 -18.89 -1.64
CA HIS A 401 -9.01 -18.81 -2.93
C HIS A 401 -10.48 -18.44 -2.78
N TYR A 402 -11.23 -19.17 -1.96
CA TYR A 402 -12.68 -18.99 -1.84
C TYR A 402 -13.04 -17.64 -1.23
N TYR A 403 -12.31 -17.21 -0.20
CA TYR A 403 -12.56 -15.94 0.47
C TYR A 403 -12.27 -14.76 -0.46
N ILE A 404 -11.15 -14.80 -1.19
CA ILE A 404 -10.76 -13.72 -2.09
C ILE A 404 -11.66 -13.67 -3.32
N MET A 405 -11.95 -14.82 -3.95
CA MET A 405 -12.87 -14.87 -5.08
C MET A 405 -14.28 -14.41 -4.68
N GLY A 406 -14.79 -14.85 -3.53
CA GLY A 406 -16.08 -14.40 -3.00
C GLY A 406 -16.10 -12.89 -2.74
N GLY A 407 -15.03 -12.36 -2.13
CA GLY A 407 -14.86 -10.92 -1.89
C GLY A 407 -14.84 -10.09 -3.18
N TYR A 408 -14.10 -10.52 -4.20
CA TYR A 408 -14.05 -9.80 -5.47
C TYR A 408 -15.32 -9.96 -6.32
N ILE A 409 -15.99 -11.11 -6.27
CA ILE A 409 -17.31 -11.28 -6.88
C ILE A 409 -18.32 -10.30 -6.24
N LEU A 410 -18.31 -10.18 -4.92
CA LEU A 410 -19.13 -9.19 -4.20
C LEU A 410 -18.80 -7.77 -4.66
N VAL A 411 -17.52 -7.42 -4.74
CA VAL A 411 -17.06 -6.10 -5.21
C VAL A 411 -17.51 -5.83 -6.66
N VAL A 412 -17.38 -6.79 -7.56
CA VAL A 412 -17.85 -6.66 -8.96
C VAL A 412 -19.37 -6.49 -9.00
N GLY A 413 -20.12 -7.26 -8.20
CA GLY A 413 -21.57 -7.12 -8.08
C GLY A 413 -21.99 -5.74 -7.57
N LEU A 414 -21.32 -5.23 -6.53
CA LEU A 414 -21.57 -3.88 -6.01
C LEU A 414 -21.22 -2.80 -7.04
N THR A 415 -20.15 -2.96 -7.81
CA THR A 415 -19.75 -2.02 -8.87
C THR A 415 -20.81 -1.89 -9.97
N LEU A 416 -21.58 -2.94 -10.25
CA LEU A 416 -22.69 -2.90 -11.21
C LEU A 416 -23.89 -2.08 -10.70
N ILE A 417 -24.07 -2.01 -9.38
CA ILE A 417 -25.22 -1.38 -8.72
C ILE A 417 -24.89 0.04 -8.25
N ALA A 418 -23.63 0.29 -7.88
CA ALA A 418 -23.19 1.53 -7.27
C ALA A 418 -23.28 2.76 -8.20
N PRO A 419 -23.56 3.95 -7.65
CA PRO A 419 -23.58 5.18 -8.43
C PRO A 419 -22.20 5.48 -9.04
N ARG A 420 -22.18 5.86 -10.33
CA ARG A 420 -20.93 6.00 -11.09
C ARG A 420 -19.90 6.98 -10.50
N TYR A 421 -20.34 7.97 -9.72
CA TYR A 421 -19.45 8.97 -9.14
C TYR A 421 -18.61 8.44 -7.97
N ILE A 422 -19.04 7.37 -7.28
CA ILE A 422 -18.32 6.83 -6.12
C ILE A 422 -17.37 5.70 -6.49
N ILE A 423 -17.62 4.98 -7.60
CA ILE A 423 -16.90 3.75 -7.94
C ILE A 423 -15.38 3.97 -7.96
N ALA A 424 -14.92 5.00 -8.68
CA ALA A 424 -13.50 5.31 -8.80
C ALA A 424 -12.86 5.61 -7.45
N LEU A 425 -13.55 6.38 -6.61
CA LEU A 425 -13.11 6.74 -5.27
C LEU A 425 -13.08 5.52 -4.34
N ALA A 426 -14.11 4.68 -4.35
CA ALA A 426 -14.20 3.50 -3.51
C ALA A 426 -13.03 2.53 -3.76
N TYR A 427 -12.69 2.30 -5.04
CA TYR A 427 -11.54 1.46 -5.38
C TYR A 427 -10.19 2.10 -5.01
N ASP A 428 -10.02 3.41 -5.23
CA ASP A 428 -8.81 4.09 -4.79
C ASP A 428 -8.65 4.01 -3.26
N LEU A 429 -9.73 4.20 -2.51
CA LEU A 429 -9.74 4.10 -1.04
C LEU A 429 -9.34 2.70 -0.55
N GLY A 430 -9.74 1.63 -1.24
CA GLY A 430 -9.31 0.27 -0.92
C GLY A 430 -7.81 0.03 -1.15
N GLY A 431 -7.19 0.73 -2.11
CA GLY A 431 -5.74 0.75 -2.23
C GLY A 431 -5.09 1.55 -1.09
N VAL A 432 -5.65 2.71 -0.77
CA VAL A 432 -5.02 3.68 0.15
C VAL A 432 -4.90 3.19 1.59
N THR A 433 -5.65 2.16 1.97
CA THR A 433 -5.63 1.58 3.33
C THR A 433 -4.36 0.81 3.65
N THR A 434 -3.53 0.49 2.65
CA THR A 434 -2.34 -0.34 2.81
C THR A 434 -1.08 0.52 2.93
N SER A 435 -0.93 1.15 4.08
CA SER A 435 0.13 2.12 4.31
C SER A 435 1.46 1.55 4.77
N GLU A 436 2.48 2.42 4.78
CA GLU A 436 3.82 2.16 5.28
C GLU A 436 3.84 1.51 6.67
N VAL A 437 2.88 1.84 7.53
CA VAL A 437 2.77 1.26 8.87
C VAL A 437 1.88 0.01 8.90
N THR A 438 0.76 0.05 8.17
CA THR A 438 -0.25 -1.01 8.20
C THR A 438 0.28 -2.29 7.55
N VAL A 439 0.94 -2.19 6.39
CA VAL A 439 1.45 -3.34 5.63
C VAL A 439 2.44 -4.16 6.46
N PRO A 440 3.55 -3.60 6.98
CA PRO A 440 4.47 -4.32 7.86
C PRO A 440 3.81 -4.98 9.06
N LEU A 441 2.89 -4.27 9.72
CA LEU A 441 2.24 -4.75 10.94
C LEU A 441 1.25 -5.89 10.65
N VAL A 442 0.45 -5.76 9.60
CA VAL A 442 -0.55 -6.76 9.20
C VAL A 442 0.12 -8.00 8.63
N THR A 443 1.19 -7.85 7.84
CA THR A 443 2.00 -8.98 7.39
C THR A 443 2.67 -9.69 8.58
N ALA A 444 3.24 -8.94 9.53
CA ALA A 444 3.83 -9.53 10.73
C ALA A 444 2.79 -10.26 11.59
N LEU A 445 1.57 -9.73 11.71
CA LEU A 445 0.44 -10.39 12.36
C LEU A 445 0.06 -11.70 11.64
N GLY A 446 -0.06 -11.68 10.31
CA GLY A 446 -0.39 -12.86 9.51
C GLY A 446 0.65 -13.96 9.63
N ILE A 447 1.93 -13.61 9.44
CA ILE A 447 3.06 -14.52 9.63
C ILE A 447 3.08 -15.06 11.05
N GLY A 448 2.93 -14.20 12.06
CA GLY A 448 2.93 -14.59 13.47
C GLY A 448 1.79 -15.54 13.84
N LEU A 449 0.59 -15.35 13.28
CA LEU A 449 -0.54 -16.27 13.47
C LEU A 449 -0.28 -17.61 12.79
N ALA A 450 0.21 -17.59 11.55
CA ALA A 450 0.53 -18.81 10.81
C ALA A 450 1.70 -19.60 11.44
N SER A 451 2.65 -18.94 12.12
CA SER A 451 3.72 -19.63 12.84
C SER A 451 3.31 -20.16 14.21
N SER A 452 2.27 -19.60 14.82
CA SER A 452 1.83 -19.94 16.18
C SER A 452 0.71 -20.98 16.23
N ILE A 453 0.01 -21.21 15.12
CA ILE A 453 -1.11 -22.15 15.02
C ILE A 453 -0.63 -23.44 14.37
N ASP A 454 -0.84 -24.57 15.06
CA ASP A 454 -0.44 -25.89 14.57
C ASP A 454 -1.11 -26.23 13.23
N GLY A 455 -0.33 -26.82 12.31
CA GLY A 455 -0.82 -27.25 11.00
C GLY A 455 -0.99 -26.13 9.97
N ARG A 456 -0.48 -24.91 10.25
CA ARG A 456 -0.46 -23.80 9.30
C ARG A 456 0.87 -23.68 8.57
N SER A 457 0.79 -23.25 7.32
CA SER A 457 1.96 -22.96 6.50
C SER A 457 2.17 -21.45 6.44
N ILE A 458 3.35 -20.97 6.81
CA ILE A 458 3.65 -19.53 6.78
C ILE A 458 3.49 -18.96 5.36
N LEU A 459 3.86 -19.73 4.33
CA LEU A 459 3.79 -19.27 2.94
C LEU A 459 2.35 -19.19 2.41
N ILE A 460 1.48 -20.12 2.81
CA ILE A 460 0.10 -20.22 2.34
C ILE A 460 -0.85 -19.38 3.23
N ASP A 461 -0.63 -19.40 4.54
CA ASP A 461 -1.50 -18.78 5.54
C ASP A 461 -1.04 -17.41 5.99
N GLY A 462 0.28 -17.15 6.01
CA GLY A 462 0.83 -15.91 6.56
C GLY A 462 0.61 -14.66 5.69
N PHE A 463 0.42 -14.84 4.37
CA PHE A 463 0.09 -13.77 3.43
C PHE A 463 -1.39 -13.75 3.07
N GLY A 464 -1.87 -12.60 2.59
CA GLY A 464 -3.25 -12.38 2.13
C GLY A 464 -4.09 -11.48 3.04
N LEU A 465 -3.60 -11.13 4.24
CA LEU A 465 -4.33 -10.24 5.15
C LEU A 465 -4.48 -8.82 4.59
N ILE A 466 -3.51 -8.34 3.81
CA ILE A 466 -3.55 -7.02 3.18
C ILE A 466 -4.64 -7.00 2.11
N ALA A 467 -4.81 -8.09 1.38
CA ALA A 467 -5.90 -8.25 0.42
C ALA A 467 -7.28 -7.99 1.05
N PHE A 468 -7.54 -8.58 2.21
CA PHE A 468 -8.80 -8.36 2.92
C PHE A 468 -8.93 -6.93 3.45
N ALA A 469 -7.83 -6.33 3.91
CA ALA A 469 -7.76 -4.93 4.29
C ALA A 469 -8.07 -3.98 3.11
N SER A 470 -7.90 -4.42 1.87
CA SER A 470 -8.24 -3.62 0.67
C SER A 470 -9.65 -3.87 0.13
N ILE A 471 -10.16 -5.11 0.16
CA ILE A 471 -11.48 -5.46 -0.41
C ILE A 471 -12.62 -4.80 0.37
N PHE A 472 -12.61 -4.92 1.70
CA PHE A 472 -13.75 -4.53 2.52
C PHE A 472 -14.00 -3.01 2.61
N PRO A 473 -12.98 -2.13 2.57
CA PRO A 473 -13.21 -0.70 2.38
C PRO A 473 -13.98 -0.34 1.12
N ILE A 474 -13.71 -1.05 0.01
CA ILE A 474 -14.43 -0.84 -1.24
C ILE A 474 -15.90 -1.24 -1.04
N VAL A 475 -16.13 -2.40 -0.41
CA VAL A 475 -17.47 -2.90 -0.07
C VAL A 475 -18.23 -1.90 0.81
N THR A 476 -17.64 -1.40 1.91
CA THR A 476 -18.33 -0.51 2.85
C THR A 476 -18.64 0.86 2.23
N VAL A 477 -17.73 1.42 1.45
CA VAL A 477 -17.94 2.71 0.77
C VAL A 477 -19.01 2.58 -0.33
N MET A 478 -18.96 1.52 -1.15
CA MET A 478 -19.98 1.30 -2.18
C MET A 478 -21.35 1.01 -1.56
N ALA A 479 -21.43 0.17 -0.53
CA ALA A 479 -22.67 -0.15 0.17
C ALA A 479 -23.30 1.12 0.78
N TYR A 480 -22.50 1.97 1.41
CA TYR A 480 -22.96 3.25 1.93
C TYR A 480 -23.52 4.16 0.83
N ALA A 481 -22.83 4.27 -0.30
CA ALA A 481 -23.29 5.10 -1.40
C ALA A 481 -24.59 4.58 -2.05
N ILE A 482 -24.72 3.27 -2.20
CA ILE A 482 -25.95 2.61 -2.67
C ILE A 482 -27.10 2.91 -1.69
N ALA A 483 -26.90 2.68 -0.39
CA ALA A 483 -27.91 2.94 0.63
C ALA A 483 -28.31 4.43 0.69
N SER A 484 -27.33 5.33 0.60
CA SER A 484 -27.57 6.78 0.59
C SER A 484 -28.38 7.23 -0.63
N GLN A 485 -28.19 6.61 -1.79
CA GLN A 485 -28.97 6.92 -2.99
C GLN A 485 -30.43 6.47 -2.83
N TYR A 486 -30.66 5.23 -2.39
CA TYR A 486 -32.01 4.71 -2.15
C TYR A 486 -32.76 5.49 -1.06
N LEU A 487 -32.07 5.99 -0.03
CA LEU A 487 -32.66 6.83 1.01
C LEU A 487 -32.98 8.25 0.55
N ALA A 488 -32.35 8.73 -0.54
CA ALA A 488 -32.59 10.07 -1.10
C ALA A 488 -33.71 10.09 -2.15
N GLU A 489 -33.99 8.96 -2.81
CA GLU A 489 -35.07 8.80 -3.80
C GLU A 489 -36.51 9.07 -3.29
N PRO A 490 -36.89 8.87 -2.00
CA PRO A 490 -38.27 9.11 -1.53
C PRO A 490 -38.65 10.59 -1.41
N ARG A 491 -37.75 11.55 -1.67
CA ARG A 491 -38.01 12.99 -1.50
C ARG A 491 -38.31 13.77 -2.78
N LYS A 492 -38.35 13.09 -3.94
CA LYS A 492 -38.69 13.73 -5.23
C LYS A 492 -40.13 13.49 -5.70
N GLU A 493 -40.91 12.72 -4.96
CA GLU A 493 -42.32 12.46 -5.27
C GLU A 493 -43.23 12.95 -4.14
N THR A 494 -43.42 14.26 -4.06
CA THR A 494 -44.70 14.81 -3.58
C THR A 494 -45.04 16.00 -4.48
N PRO A 495 -46.08 15.89 -5.33
CA PRO A 495 -46.50 16.95 -6.25
C PRO A 495 -47.02 18.20 -5.54
#